data_AF-A0A1B6L3X2-F1
#
_entry.id   AF-A0A1B6L3X2-F1
#
_cell.length_a   1.000
_cell.length_b   1.000
_cell.length_c   1.000
_cell.angle_alpha   90.00
_cell.angle_beta   90.00
_cell.angle_gamma   90.00
#
_symmetry.space_group_name_H-M   'P 1'
#
loop_
_entity.id
_entity.type
_entity.pdbx_description
1 polymer ?
#
loop_
_entity_poly.entity_id
_entity_poly.type
_entity_poly.pdbx_seq_one_letter_code
_entity_poly.pdbx_strand_id
1 'polypeptide(L)'
;NIYAGENHLNSCDLNSNNADKLHHYRITISPPTNFLVKTPTIIEHDAHEYIFEGFSMFSHKKLDALPLCKVIRFNIEYTIVYFEEKAPINFTVQELNYFYKYLFQELLELVDLDMQAHGDSSGCTQYHFMPRFVRELPGNGKEILSMNEVLRYLLHSSCPLVNNRDLSGILAMSQNEWQQFTEHIKGMIVTYPGKKPCSLRVDQLDRDQDSNSDPHFPEIVHFGIRPPQLSYAGNPEYQKAWREYVKFRHLLANMPKPSFEDKRKLEAKEIRLQGMRTKNELKRNVTVTVSSEHFYKTGIMCDVVQHAMLIPVLVSHLRFHRSLDVLEEKIKYKFNNRFLLQLALTHPSYRENFGTNPDHARNSLTNCGIRQPVYGDRRIHYMNTRKRGINTLINIMSRFGKPEETES
;
A
#
# COMPACT_ATOMS: atom_id res chain seq x y z
N ASN A 1 -12.27 9.41 11.64
CA ASN A 1 -13.24 9.10 10.57
C ASN A 1 -14.63 8.97 11.18
N ILE A 2 -15.60 9.77 10.75
CA ILE A 2 -16.98 9.73 11.26
C ILE A 2 -17.90 9.57 10.04
N TYR A 3 -18.70 8.51 10.01
CA TYR A 3 -19.60 8.19 8.90
C TYR A 3 -21.04 8.20 9.38
N ALA A 4 -21.93 8.80 8.60
CA ALA A 4 -23.34 8.92 8.97
C ALA A 4 -24.06 7.58 8.79
N GLY A 5 -24.94 7.20 9.72
CA GLY A 5 -25.71 5.95 9.65
C GLY A 5 -24.99 4.71 10.17
N GLU A 6 -23.74 4.85 10.60
CA GLU A 6 -23.05 3.78 11.31
C GLU A 6 -23.47 3.77 12.77
N ASN A 7 -24.36 2.83 13.09
CA ASN A 7 -24.81 2.56 14.45
C ASN A 7 -24.02 1.38 15.03
N HIS A 8 -24.22 1.14 16.33
CA HIS A 8 -23.68 -0.02 17.03
C HIS A 8 -24.03 -1.32 16.28
N LEU A 9 -23.00 -2.14 16.05
CA LEU A 9 -23.16 -3.47 15.49
C LEU A 9 -23.03 -4.51 16.60
N ASN A 10 -24.04 -5.36 16.72
CA ASN A 10 -23.99 -6.51 17.63
C ASN A 10 -22.75 -7.36 17.31
N SER A 11 -22.04 -7.76 18.35
CA SER A 11 -20.86 -8.61 18.20
C SER A 11 -21.22 -9.94 17.55
N CYS A 12 -20.42 -10.33 16.55
CA CYS A 12 -20.41 -11.67 15.99
C CYS A 12 -20.06 -12.72 17.04
N ASP A 13 -20.52 -13.97 16.86
CA ASP A 13 -19.99 -15.08 17.66
C ASP A 13 -18.54 -15.35 17.22
N LEU A 14 -17.61 -15.16 18.14
CA LEU A 14 -16.19 -15.22 17.86
C LEU A 14 -15.73 -16.62 17.43
N ASN A 15 -16.37 -17.67 17.97
CA ASN A 15 -16.00 -19.06 17.69
C ASN A 15 -16.68 -19.63 16.43
N SER A 16 -17.51 -18.84 15.76
CA SER A 16 -18.24 -19.22 14.55
C SER A 16 -17.76 -18.41 13.35
N ASN A 17 -18.05 -18.89 12.13
CA ASN A 17 -17.85 -18.15 10.90
C ASN A 17 -18.97 -17.14 10.62
N ASN A 18 -20.10 -17.23 11.34
CA ASN A 18 -21.30 -16.41 11.15
C ASN A 18 -21.73 -16.28 9.67
N ALA A 19 -21.59 -17.36 8.88
CA ALA A 19 -21.87 -17.35 7.44
C ALA A 19 -23.34 -17.04 7.08
N ASP A 20 -24.25 -17.18 8.06
CA ASP A 20 -25.66 -16.80 7.97
C ASP A 20 -25.89 -15.27 8.04
N LYS A 21 -24.97 -14.53 8.66
CA LYS A 21 -25.07 -13.08 8.90
C LYS A 21 -24.10 -12.26 8.06
N LEU A 22 -23.00 -12.87 7.63
CA LEU A 22 -21.92 -12.21 6.92
C LEU A 22 -21.99 -12.46 5.42
N HIS A 23 -21.95 -11.39 4.64
CA HIS A 23 -21.86 -11.43 3.19
C HIS A 23 -20.39 -11.39 2.76
N HIS A 24 -19.98 -12.37 1.97
CA HIS A 24 -18.59 -12.55 1.54
C HIS A 24 -18.32 -11.97 0.14
N TYR A 25 -17.21 -11.26 0.03
CA TYR A 25 -16.71 -10.70 -1.22
C TYR A 25 -15.22 -10.95 -1.37
N ARG A 26 -14.78 -11.40 -2.55
CA ARG A 26 -13.36 -11.48 -2.90
C ARG A 26 -12.86 -10.15 -3.43
N ILE A 27 -11.78 -9.61 -2.86
CA ILE A 27 -11.15 -8.37 -3.31
C ILE A 27 -10.08 -8.68 -4.35
N THR A 28 -10.10 -7.93 -5.44
CA THR A 28 -9.12 -8.00 -6.54
C THR A 28 -8.74 -6.60 -7.00
N ILE A 29 -7.61 -6.49 -7.69
CA ILE A 29 -7.05 -5.20 -8.11
C ILE A 29 -6.75 -5.26 -9.60
N SER A 30 -7.16 -4.22 -10.33
CA SER A 30 -6.87 -4.06 -11.75
C SER A 30 -6.28 -2.67 -12.02
N PRO A 31 -5.13 -2.55 -12.69
CA PRO A 31 -4.27 -3.62 -13.21
C PRO A 31 -3.48 -4.34 -12.09
N PRO A 32 -2.98 -5.58 -12.32
CA PRO A 32 -2.22 -6.34 -11.32
C PRO A 32 -0.75 -5.88 -11.16
N THR A 33 -0.34 -4.82 -11.87
CA THR A 33 1.00 -4.24 -11.81
C THR A 33 1.36 -3.89 -10.36
N ASN A 34 2.57 -4.27 -9.91
CA ASN A 34 3.05 -4.11 -8.53
C ASN A 34 2.39 -4.99 -7.45
N PHE A 35 1.38 -5.79 -7.80
CA PHE A 35 0.72 -6.74 -6.89
C PHE A 35 1.15 -8.18 -7.14
N LEU A 36 1.55 -8.50 -8.38
CA LEU A 36 2.25 -9.74 -8.71
C LEU A 36 3.75 -9.57 -8.43
N VAL A 37 4.22 -10.21 -7.37
CA VAL A 37 5.64 -10.21 -6.98
C VAL A 37 6.32 -11.50 -7.47
N LYS A 38 7.64 -11.46 -7.62
CA LYS A 38 8.43 -12.65 -8.02
C LYS A 38 8.46 -13.72 -6.94
N THR A 39 8.44 -13.32 -5.68
CA THR A 39 8.50 -14.18 -4.50
C THR A 39 7.26 -13.90 -3.63
N PRO A 40 6.11 -14.51 -3.96
CA PRO A 40 4.88 -14.34 -3.19
C PRO A 40 4.99 -15.02 -1.82
N THR A 41 4.06 -14.70 -0.93
CA THR A 41 3.90 -15.46 0.32
C THR A 41 3.32 -16.83 -0.01
N ILE A 42 4.05 -17.89 0.33
CA ILE A 42 3.67 -19.29 0.09
C ILE A 42 3.57 -20.00 1.43
N ILE A 43 2.49 -20.76 1.61
CA ILE A 43 2.29 -21.64 2.76
C ILE A 43 2.26 -23.07 2.25
N GLU A 44 3.17 -23.89 2.74
CA GLU A 44 3.16 -25.33 2.49
C GLU A 44 2.25 -26.03 3.51
N HIS A 45 1.28 -26.79 3.01
CA HIS A 45 0.39 -27.60 3.83
C HIS A 45 0.01 -28.88 3.10
N ASP A 46 0.07 -30.02 3.82
CA ASP A 46 -0.26 -31.35 3.29
C ASP A 46 0.45 -31.68 1.95
N ALA A 47 1.75 -31.38 1.86
CA ALA A 47 2.59 -31.54 0.65
C ALA A 47 2.17 -30.68 -0.57
N HIS A 48 1.43 -29.60 -0.35
CA HIS A 48 1.06 -28.66 -1.41
C HIS A 48 1.39 -27.21 -1.04
N GLU A 49 1.66 -26.41 -2.07
CA GLU A 49 1.91 -24.98 -1.96
C GLU A 49 0.62 -24.18 -2.16
N TYR A 50 0.30 -23.30 -1.20
CA TYR A 50 -0.79 -22.34 -1.30
C TYR A 50 -0.21 -20.93 -1.42
N ILE A 51 -0.58 -20.22 -2.49
CA ILE A 51 -0.02 -18.91 -2.84
C ILE A 51 -1.02 -17.81 -2.44
N PHE A 52 -0.51 -16.70 -1.91
CA PHE A 52 -1.34 -15.55 -1.58
C PHE A 52 -2.05 -14.95 -2.81
N GLU A 53 -3.38 -14.82 -2.73
CA GLU A 53 -4.25 -14.31 -3.81
C GLU A 53 -5.06 -13.06 -3.38
N GLY A 54 -4.58 -12.33 -2.38
CA GLY A 54 -5.25 -11.14 -1.85
C GLY A 54 -6.18 -11.45 -0.67
N PHE A 55 -7.25 -10.68 -0.53
CA PHE A 55 -8.11 -10.71 0.65
C PHE A 55 -9.56 -11.01 0.32
N SER A 56 -10.20 -11.78 1.19
CA SER A 56 -11.65 -11.87 1.31
C SER A 56 -12.14 -10.87 2.33
N MET A 57 -13.28 -10.24 2.05
CA MET A 57 -13.96 -9.29 2.91
C MET A 57 -15.33 -9.83 3.30
N PHE A 58 -15.67 -9.71 4.58
CA PHE A 58 -16.97 -10.08 5.12
C PHE A 58 -17.68 -8.84 5.65
N SER A 59 -18.92 -8.65 5.23
CA SER A 59 -19.73 -7.49 5.57
C SER A 59 -21.01 -7.91 6.27
N HIS A 60 -21.39 -7.20 7.34
CA HIS A 60 -22.65 -7.40 8.07
C HIS A 60 -23.91 -7.03 7.26
N LYS A 61 -23.74 -6.34 6.13
CA LYS A 61 -24.83 -5.98 5.22
C LYS A 61 -24.43 -6.31 3.79
N LYS A 62 -25.40 -6.70 2.97
CA LYS A 62 -25.19 -6.87 1.53
C LYS A 62 -24.75 -5.55 0.91
N LEU A 63 -23.78 -5.62 -0.01
CA LEU A 63 -23.31 -4.46 -0.76
C LEU A 63 -24.16 -4.33 -2.02
N ASP A 64 -24.70 -3.13 -2.23
CA ASP A 64 -25.38 -2.79 -3.47
C ASP A 64 -24.38 -2.65 -4.64
N ALA A 65 -24.90 -2.45 -5.85
CA ALA A 65 -24.08 -2.10 -7.01
C ALA A 65 -23.49 -0.68 -6.85
N LEU A 66 -22.40 -0.57 -6.10
CA LEU A 66 -21.69 0.68 -5.87
C LEU A 66 -20.71 0.96 -7.02
N PRO A 67 -20.37 2.24 -7.27
CA PRO A 67 -19.36 2.57 -8.26
C PRO A 67 -17.99 2.01 -7.86
N LEU A 68 -17.17 1.77 -8.88
CA LEU A 68 -15.84 1.18 -8.72
C LEU A 68 -14.94 2.11 -7.88
N CYS A 69 -14.22 1.52 -6.93
CA CYS A 69 -13.26 2.24 -6.10
C CYS A 69 -11.95 2.41 -6.87
N LYS A 70 -11.60 3.65 -7.17
CA LYS A 70 -10.40 4.02 -7.93
C LYS A 70 -9.38 4.69 -7.01
N VAL A 71 -8.11 4.35 -7.19
CA VAL A 71 -6.99 4.92 -6.45
C VAL A 71 -5.77 5.07 -7.34
N ILE A 72 -5.18 6.27 -7.36
CA ILE A 72 -3.96 6.53 -8.10
C ILE A 72 -2.76 6.30 -7.19
N ARG A 73 -1.99 5.25 -7.48
CA ARG A 73 -0.77 4.93 -6.75
C ARG A 73 0.35 4.59 -7.71
N PHE A 74 1.56 5.03 -7.40
CA PHE A 74 2.70 4.90 -8.33
C PHE A 74 2.40 5.52 -9.73
N ASN A 75 1.53 6.53 -9.81
CA ASN A 75 1.02 7.10 -11.06
C ASN A 75 0.27 6.11 -11.97
N ILE A 76 -0.27 5.05 -11.39
CA ILE A 76 -1.14 4.09 -12.05
C ILE A 76 -2.48 4.19 -11.35
N GLU A 77 -3.56 4.36 -12.11
CA GLU A 77 -4.92 4.26 -11.59
C GLU A 77 -5.26 2.79 -11.41
N TYR A 78 -5.39 2.38 -10.16
CA TYR A 78 -5.88 1.06 -9.78
C TYR A 78 -7.37 1.14 -9.49
N THR A 79 -8.07 0.10 -9.91
CA THR A 79 -9.45 -0.15 -9.56
C THR A 79 -9.49 -1.33 -8.59
N ILE A 80 -10.01 -1.09 -7.39
CA ILE A 80 -10.28 -2.14 -6.41
C ILE A 80 -11.66 -2.69 -6.72
N VAL A 81 -11.70 -3.95 -7.16
CA VAL A 81 -12.93 -4.63 -7.55
C VAL A 81 -13.22 -5.71 -6.52
N TYR A 82 -14.48 -5.84 -6.12
CA TYR A 82 -14.91 -6.90 -5.23
C TYR A 82 -16.08 -7.67 -5.86
N PHE A 83 -16.06 -9.00 -5.73
CA PHE A 83 -17.06 -9.88 -6.31
C PHE A 83 -17.71 -10.73 -5.22
N GLU A 84 -19.04 -10.84 -5.23
CA GLU A 84 -19.77 -11.74 -4.33
C GLU A 84 -19.38 -13.19 -4.67
N GLU A 85 -18.91 -13.94 -3.67
CA GLU A 85 -18.49 -15.34 -3.81
C GLU A 85 -19.07 -16.15 -2.66
N LYS A 86 -19.21 -17.47 -2.84
CA LYS A 86 -19.57 -18.36 -1.73
C LYS A 86 -18.56 -18.21 -0.60
N ALA A 87 -19.04 -18.02 0.63
CA ALA A 87 -18.18 -17.87 1.80
C ALA A 87 -17.34 -19.13 2.02
N PRO A 88 -16.02 -19.00 2.30
CA PRO A 88 -15.23 -20.14 2.77
C PRO A 88 -15.80 -20.63 4.10
N ILE A 89 -15.70 -21.93 4.38
CA ILE A 89 -16.36 -22.52 5.55
C ILE A 89 -15.41 -22.54 6.76
N ASN A 90 -14.11 -22.78 6.51
CA ASN A 90 -13.13 -23.14 7.53
C ASN A 90 -12.37 -21.92 8.08
N PHE A 91 -13.10 -21.04 8.75
CA PHE A 91 -12.54 -19.92 9.53
C PHE A 91 -13.45 -19.59 10.72
N THR A 92 -12.95 -18.87 11.71
CA THR A 92 -13.77 -18.23 12.74
C THR A 92 -13.52 -16.72 12.80
N VAL A 93 -14.49 -15.94 13.27
CA VAL A 93 -14.33 -14.48 13.37
C VAL A 93 -13.18 -14.11 14.31
N GLN A 94 -12.93 -14.90 15.36
CA GLN A 94 -11.80 -14.69 16.27
C GLN A 94 -10.45 -14.77 15.56
N GLU A 95 -10.26 -15.75 14.67
CA GLU A 95 -9.03 -15.89 13.89
C GLU A 95 -8.78 -14.68 12.99
N LEU A 96 -9.85 -14.15 12.36
CA LEU A 96 -9.77 -12.93 11.55
C LEU A 96 -9.36 -11.73 12.38
N ASN A 97 -9.89 -11.61 13.61
CA ASN A 97 -9.54 -10.52 14.52
C ASN A 97 -8.07 -10.61 14.98
N TYR A 98 -7.56 -11.81 15.26
CA TYR A 98 -6.14 -12.00 15.59
C TYR A 98 -5.23 -11.61 14.43
N PHE A 99 -5.55 -12.08 13.22
CA PHE A 99 -4.79 -11.71 12.03
C PHE A 99 -4.86 -10.20 11.77
N TYR A 100 -6.03 -9.59 11.92
CA TYR A 100 -6.19 -8.14 11.76
C TYR A 100 -5.29 -7.36 12.72
N LYS A 101 -5.31 -7.72 14.00
CA LYS A 101 -4.46 -7.09 15.02
C LYS A 101 -2.97 -7.26 14.68
N TYR A 102 -2.55 -8.49 14.38
CA TYR A 102 -1.16 -8.79 14.04
C TYR A 102 -0.69 -8.00 12.81
N LEU A 103 -1.42 -8.03 11.71
CA LEU A 103 -0.98 -7.38 10.47
C LEU A 103 -1.15 -5.85 10.51
N PHE A 104 -2.36 -5.36 10.78
CA PHE A 104 -2.67 -3.93 10.60
C PHE A 104 -2.22 -3.07 11.78
N GLN A 105 -2.30 -3.59 13.01
CA GLN A 105 -1.93 -2.82 14.21
C GLN A 105 -0.46 -3.03 14.61
N GLU A 106 0.01 -4.28 14.64
CA GLU A 106 1.37 -4.58 15.11
C GLU A 106 2.41 -4.42 14.00
N LEU A 107 2.28 -5.12 12.87
CA LEU A 107 3.28 -5.09 11.80
C LEU A 107 3.29 -3.77 11.01
N LEU A 108 2.11 -3.26 10.64
CA LEU A 108 1.97 -2.08 9.79
C LEU A 108 1.76 -0.76 10.57
N GLU A 109 1.54 -0.82 11.88
CA GLU A 109 1.32 0.34 12.76
C GLU A 109 0.28 1.34 12.22
N LEU A 110 -0.85 0.85 11.69
CA LEU A 110 -1.95 1.70 11.22
C LEU A 110 -2.84 2.14 12.39
N VAL A 111 -2.28 2.94 13.30
CA VAL A 111 -2.92 3.33 14.57
C VAL A 111 -4.24 4.07 14.38
N ASP A 112 -4.32 4.93 13.37
CA ASP A 112 -5.52 5.73 13.05
C ASP A 112 -6.58 4.95 12.23
N LEU A 113 -6.31 3.68 11.88
CA LEU A 113 -7.26 2.85 11.15
C LEU A 113 -8.32 2.28 12.10
N ASP A 114 -9.42 3.00 12.20
CA ASP A 114 -10.60 2.55 12.93
C ASP A 114 -11.60 1.87 12.00
N MET A 115 -11.88 0.60 12.29
CA MET A 115 -12.83 -0.25 11.58
C MET A 115 -14.19 -0.34 12.27
N GLN A 116 -14.35 0.24 13.46
CA GLN A 116 -15.59 0.29 14.24
C GLN A 116 -16.37 1.57 13.94
N ALA A 117 -17.62 1.62 14.42
CA ALA A 117 -18.42 2.83 14.38
C ALA A 117 -17.84 3.88 15.35
N HIS A 118 -17.98 5.15 15.01
CA HIS A 118 -17.39 6.23 15.81
C HIS A 118 -17.98 6.25 17.23
N GLY A 119 -17.10 6.19 18.24
CA GLY A 119 -17.50 6.23 19.65
C GLY A 119 -18.04 4.90 20.19
N ASP A 120 -17.96 3.82 19.43
CA ASP A 120 -18.44 2.50 19.84
C ASP A 120 -17.28 1.50 19.97
N SER A 121 -16.73 1.40 21.17
CA SER A 121 -15.67 0.45 21.51
C SER A 121 -16.18 -0.97 21.75
N SER A 122 -17.49 -1.15 21.93
CA SER A 122 -18.13 -2.43 22.28
C SER A 122 -18.67 -3.19 21.07
N GLY A 123 -18.87 -2.49 19.95
CA GLY A 123 -19.45 -3.05 18.74
C GLY A 123 -18.47 -3.86 17.90
N CYS A 124 -19.03 -4.65 16.99
CA CYS A 124 -18.26 -5.37 15.99
C CYS A 124 -17.62 -4.41 14.96
N THR A 125 -16.54 -4.84 14.32
CA THR A 125 -15.96 -4.12 13.19
C THR A 125 -16.92 -4.12 11.99
N GLN A 126 -16.95 -3.05 11.21
CA GLN A 126 -17.84 -2.93 10.05
C GLN A 126 -17.59 -4.02 8.99
N TYR A 127 -16.33 -4.44 8.86
CA TYR A 127 -15.87 -5.48 7.93
C TYR A 127 -14.81 -6.36 8.59
N HIS A 128 -14.81 -7.66 8.26
CA HIS A 128 -13.72 -8.58 8.60
C HIS A 128 -12.92 -8.94 7.34
N PHE A 129 -11.63 -9.23 7.50
CA PHE A 129 -10.74 -9.58 6.39
C PHE A 129 -10.03 -10.90 6.66
N MET A 130 -10.02 -11.75 5.63
CA MET A 130 -9.31 -13.03 5.64
C MET A 130 -8.26 -13.03 4.52
N PRO A 131 -6.99 -13.31 4.80
CA PRO A 131 -5.99 -13.53 3.74
C PRO A 131 -6.35 -14.80 2.97
N ARG A 132 -6.27 -14.75 1.63
CA ARG A 132 -6.53 -15.90 0.78
C ARG A 132 -5.21 -16.54 0.37
N PHE A 133 -5.01 -17.79 0.78
CA PHE A 133 -3.95 -18.65 0.27
C PHE A 133 -4.61 -19.74 -0.55
N VAL A 134 -4.25 -19.81 -1.83
CA VAL A 134 -4.99 -20.60 -2.82
C VAL A 134 -4.07 -21.54 -3.56
N ARG A 135 -4.60 -22.74 -3.80
CA ARG A 135 -4.02 -23.74 -4.69
C ARG A 135 -4.94 -23.95 -5.88
N GLU A 136 -4.38 -24.02 -7.08
CA GLU A 136 -5.13 -24.37 -8.28
C GLU A 136 -5.34 -25.88 -8.36
N LEU A 137 -6.59 -26.29 -8.60
CA LEU A 137 -6.98 -27.69 -8.78
C LEU A 137 -7.14 -28.01 -10.28
N PRO A 138 -6.95 -29.27 -10.69
CA PRO A 138 -7.25 -29.69 -12.05
C PRO A 138 -8.72 -29.37 -12.40
N GLY A 139 -8.95 -28.78 -13.58
CA GLY A 139 -10.30 -28.41 -14.04
C GLY A 139 -10.76 -27.00 -13.61
N ASN A 140 -9.84 -26.05 -13.39
CA ASN A 140 -10.12 -24.66 -13.00
C ASN A 140 -10.79 -24.51 -11.61
N GLY A 141 -10.69 -25.53 -10.76
CA GLY A 141 -11.05 -25.41 -9.36
C GLY A 141 -10.00 -24.61 -8.59
N LYS A 142 -10.40 -23.96 -7.51
CA LYS A 142 -9.49 -23.32 -6.55
C LYS A 142 -9.80 -23.79 -5.15
N GLU A 143 -8.77 -24.14 -4.42
CA GLU A 143 -8.86 -24.54 -3.03
C GLU A 143 -8.28 -23.44 -2.14
N ILE A 144 -9.04 -23.03 -1.12
CA ILE A 144 -8.63 -21.98 -0.19
C ILE A 144 -8.18 -22.65 1.11
N LEU A 145 -6.97 -22.31 1.56
CA LEU A 145 -6.43 -22.78 2.83
C LEU A 145 -7.26 -22.26 4.01
N SER A 146 -7.48 -23.10 5.00
CA SER A 146 -8.23 -22.74 6.20
C SER A 146 -7.45 -21.79 7.10
N MET A 147 -8.17 -20.94 7.83
CA MET A 147 -7.56 -19.85 8.59
C MET A 147 -6.72 -20.35 9.78
N ASN A 148 -7.08 -21.49 10.36
CA ASN A 148 -6.30 -22.15 11.41
C ASN A 148 -4.88 -22.53 10.94
N GLU A 149 -4.72 -23.04 9.71
CA GLU A 149 -3.40 -23.39 9.16
C GLU A 149 -2.59 -22.14 8.84
N VAL A 150 -3.24 -21.06 8.39
CA VAL A 150 -2.59 -19.75 8.22
C VAL A 150 -2.03 -19.27 9.55
N LEU A 151 -2.80 -19.33 10.64
CA LEU A 151 -2.31 -18.93 11.96
C LEU A 151 -1.18 -19.85 12.47
N ARG A 152 -1.28 -21.17 12.26
CA ARG A 152 -0.19 -22.10 12.61
C ARG A 152 1.08 -21.79 11.84
N TYR A 153 0.98 -21.49 10.55
CA TYR A 153 2.11 -21.06 9.74
C TYR A 153 2.76 -19.79 10.30
N LEU A 154 1.97 -18.78 10.67
CA LEU A 154 2.50 -17.55 11.28
C LEU A 154 3.19 -17.81 12.62
N LEU A 155 2.63 -18.69 13.45
CA LEU A 155 3.24 -19.09 14.73
C LEU A 155 4.56 -19.84 14.51
N HIS A 156 4.62 -20.78 13.58
CA HIS A 156 5.85 -21.51 13.25
C HIS A 156 6.91 -20.61 12.59
N SER A 157 6.47 -19.65 11.78
CA SER A 157 7.35 -18.68 11.13
C SER A 157 7.93 -17.67 12.12
N SER A 158 7.25 -17.43 13.24
CA SER A 158 7.67 -16.54 14.33
C SER A 158 8.84 -17.11 15.12
N CYS A 159 10.00 -17.13 14.49
CA CYS A 159 11.27 -17.51 15.08
C CYS A 159 12.30 -16.39 14.86
N PRO A 160 13.34 -16.28 15.71
CA PRO A 160 14.38 -15.29 15.52
C PRO A 160 15.00 -15.38 14.13
N LEU A 161 15.33 -14.23 13.54
CA LEU A 161 15.94 -14.14 12.21
C LEU A 161 17.31 -14.83 12.21
N VAL A 162 18.11 -14.55 13.24
CA VAL A 162 19.39 -15.19 13.53
C VAL A 162 19.40 -15.49 15.02
N ASN A 163 19.58 -16.77 15.38
CA ASN A 163 19.73 -17.16 16.78
C ASN A 163 21.17 -16.92 17.27
N ASN A 164 21.33 -16.47 18.51
CA ASN A 164 22.66 -16.27 19.12
C ASN A 164 23.50 -17.56 19.15
N ARG A 165 22.85 -18.72 19.31
CA ARG A 165 23.51 -20.04 19.35
C ARG A 165 24.05 -20.48 17.99
N ASP A 166 23.38 -20.06 16.92
CA ASP A 166 23.69 -20.49 15.55
C ASP A 166 24.64 -19.49 14.85
N LEU A 167 25.00 -18.39 15.52
CA LEU A 167 25.81 -17.31 14.95
C LEU A 167 27.15 -17.81 14.43
N SER A 168 27.86 -18.64 15.20
CA SER A 168 29.15 -19.22 14.76
C SER A 168 28.99 -20.12 13.54
N GLY A 169 27.91 -20.91 13.47
CA GLY A 169 27.58 -21.74 12.32
C GLY A 169 27.28 -20.90 11.07
N ILE A 170 26.50 -19.84 11.22
CA ILE A 170 26.13 -18.91 10.13
C ILE A 170 27.34 -18.19 9.55
N LEU A 171 28.28 -17.78 10.41
CA LEU A 171 29.53 -17.14 9.97
C LEU A 171 30.46 -18.14 9.26
N ALA A 172 30.44 -19.41 9.68
CA ALA A 172 31.22 -20.48 9.06
C ALA A 172 30.58 -21.09 7.80
N MET A 173 29.30 -20.83 7.52
CA MET A 173 28.59 -21.38 6.36
C MET A 173 29.30 -21.06 5.04
N SER A 174 29.29 -22.01 4.12
CA SER A 174 29.80 -21.76 2.77
C SER A 174 28.98 -20.67 2.07
N GLN A 175 29.54 -20.03 1.05
CA GLN A 175 28.84 -18.97 0.31
C GLN A 175 27.56 -19.47 -0.38
N ASN A 176 27.54 -20.74 -0.80
CA ASN A 176 26.38 -21.35 -1.46
C ASN A 176 25.24 -21.59 -0.48
N GLU A 177 25.53 -22.14 0.71
CA GLU A 177 24.52 -22.36 1.76
C GLU A 177 23.96 -21.03 2.26
N TRP A 178 24.79 -20.00 2.39
CA TRP A 178 24.36 -18.66 2.76
C TRP A 178 23.42 -18.04 1.72
N GLN A 179 23.72 -18.21 0.43
CA GLN A 179 22.84 -17.71 -0.63
C GLN A 179 21.47 -18.40 -0.60
N GLN A 180 21.42 -19.72 -0.39
CA GLN A 180 20.16 -20.44 -0.25
C GLN A 180 19.36 -19.96 0.97
N PHE A 181 20.03 -19.80 2.12
CA PHE A 181 19.40 -19.29 3.35
C PHE A 181 18.82 -17.87 3.15
N THR A 182 19.59 -16.97 2.53
CA THR A 182 19.17 -15.58 2.31
C THR A 182 18.08 -15.44 1.25
N GLU A 183 18.03 -16.33 0.27
CA GLU A 183 17.00 -16.30 -0.78
C GLU A 183 15.58 -16.49 -0.21
N HIS A 184 15.41 -17.38 0.78
CA HIS A 184 14.12 -17.58 1.46
C HIS A 184 13.68 -16.38 2.32
N ILE A 185 14.63 -15.58 2.81
CA ILE A 185 14.37 -14.43 3.69
C ILE A 185 14.19 -13.15 2.87
N LYS A 186 14.72 -13.11 1.66
CA LYS A 186 14.70 -11.93 0.80
C LYS A 186 13.28 -11.52 0.44
N GLY A 187 12.92 -10.30 0.81
CA GLY A 187 11.58 -9.75 0.62
C GLY A 187 10.60 -10.08 1.76
N MET A 188 11.03 -10.85 2.76
CA MET A 188 10.25 -11.10 3.97
C MET A 188 10.23 -9.86 4.85
N ILE A 189 9.10 -9.66 5.54
CA ILE A 189 8.98 -8.68 6.61
C ILE A 189 9.50 -9.31 7.90
N VAL A 190 10.42 -8.62 8.56
CA VAL A 190 10.92 -8.97 9.88
C VAL A 190 10.46 -7.92 10.87
N THR A 191 10.25 -8.34 12.12
CA THR A 191 9.74 -7.46 13.17
C THR A 191 10.63 -7.50 14.41
N TYR A 192 10.83 -6.34 15.02
CA TYR A 192 11.45 -6.17 16.32
C TYR A 192 10.36 -5.61 17.26
N PRO A 193 9.75 -6.46 18.11
CA PRO A 193 8.77 -6.01 19.09
C PRO A 193 9.36 -4.97 20.05
N GLY A 194 8.74 -3.81 20.17
CA GLY A 194 9.15 -2.74 21.09
C GLY A 194 10.15 -1.72 20.52
N LYS A 195 10.63 -1.88 19.28
CA LYS A 195 11.45 -0.88 18.58
C LYS A 195 10.61 -0.11 17.56
N LYS A 196 10.99 1.13 17.24
CA LYS A 196 10.39 1.94 16.16
C LYS A 196 11.42 2.26 15.09
N PRO A 197 11.18 1.95 13.80
CA PRO A 197 10.04 1.20 13.28
C PRO A 197 10.03 -0.26 13.78
N CYS A 198 8.84 -0.83 14.00
CA CYS A 198 8.72 -2.21 14.48
C CYS A 198 9.08 -3.22 13.40
N SER A 199 8.67 -2.98 12.16
CA SER A 199 8.79 -3.94 11.06
C SER A 199 9.53 -3.35 9.87
N LEU A 200 10.31 -4.20 9.21
CA LEU A 200 11.18 -3.82 8.10
C LEU A 200 11.24 -4.97 7.07
N ARG A 201 11.28 -4.62 5.78
CA ARG A 201 11.58 -5.59 4.71
C ARG A 201 13.08 -5.87 4.65
N VAL A 202 13.45 -7.15 4.61
CA VAL A 202 14.82 -7.59 4.34
C VAL A 202 15.06 -7.60 2.83
N ASP A 203 15.97 -6.78 2.31
CA ASP A 203 16.36 -6.86 0.90
C ASP A 203 17.65 -7.65 0.69
N GLN A 204 18.60 -7.51 1.61
CA GLN A 204 19.83 -8.28 1.70
C GLN A 204 20.17 -8.50 3.19
N LEU A 205 20.95 -9.54 3.45
CA LEU A 205 21.50 -9.85 4.76
C LEU A 205 23.00 -10.01 4.57
N ASP A 206 23.77 -9.11 5.18
CA ASP A 206 25.21 -9.04 5.01
C ASP A 206 25.88 -9.63 6.26
N ARG A 207 26.80 -10.58 6.06
CA ARG A 207 27.52 -11.27 7.15
C ARG A 207 29.01 -10.96 7.17
N ASP A 208 29.46 -10.03 6.34
CA ASP A 208 30.87 -9.68 6.23
C ASP A 208 31.34 -9.11 7.57
N GLN A 209 32.43 -9.66 8.09
CA GLN A 209 33.04 -9.22 9.34
C GLN A 209 34.43 -8.66 9.06
N ASP A 210 34.76 -7.57 9.74
CA ASP A 210 36.12 -7.08 9.79
C ASP A 210 36.97 -8.06 10.61
N SER A 211 38.13 -8.46 10.10
CA SER A 211 38.98 -9.50 10.72
C SER A 211 39.51 -9.16 12.14
N ASN A 212 39.24 -7.95 12.64
CA ASN A 212 39.69 -7.44 13.94
C ASN A 212 38.53 -7.11 14.91
N SER A 213 37.27 -7.34 14.54
CA SER A 213 36.11 -7.07 15.41
C SER A 213 35.54 -8.33 16.04
N ASP A 214 34.88 -8.17 17.19
CA ASP A 214 34.11 -9.24 17.81
C ASP A 214 32.98 -9.71 16.87
N PRO A 215 32.64 -11.01 16.89
CA PRO A 215 31.63 -11.55 16.01
C PRO A 215 30.28 -10.87 16.27
N HIS A 216 29.80 -10.11 15.29
CA HIS A 216 28.51 -9.43 15.33
C HIS A 216 27.47 -10.17 14.49
N PHE A 217 26.20 -9.90 14.80
CA PHE A 217 25.07 -10.39 14.01
C PHE A 217 25.15 -9.86 12.57
N PRO A 218 24.67 -10.65 11.58
CA PRO A 218 24.52 -10.16 10.22
C PRO A 218 23.69 -8.87 10.16
N GLU A 219 24.02 -7.97 9.25
CA GLU A 219 23.29 -6.72 9.06
C GLU A 219 22.16 -6.89 8.05
N ILE A 220 20.96 -6.49 8.45
CA ILE A 220 19.82 -6.35 7.55
C ILE A 220 20.04 -5.08 6.72
N VAL A 221 20.10 -5.24 5.41
CA VAL A 221 20.12 -4.13 4.47
C VAL A 221 18.72 -3.94 3.90
N HIS A 222 18.20 -2.73 4.08
CA HIS A 222 16.91 -2.29 3.58
C HIS A 222 17.07 -1.11 2.62
N PHE A 223 16.57 -1.27 1.39
CA PHE A 223 16.50 -0.19 0.40
C PHE A 223 15.16 0.54 0.54
N GLY A 224 15.17 1.58 1.35
CA GLY A 224 14.02 2.44 1.60
C GLY A 224 13.92 3.62 0.64
N ILE A 225 12.75 4.25 0.66
CA ILE A 225 12.46 5.49 -0.05
C ILE A 225 12.17 6.57 0.98
N ARG A 226 13.03 7.59 1.06
CA ARG A 226 12.81 8.73 1.93
C ARG A 226 11.54 9.50 1.50
N PRO A 227 10.69 9.92 2.45
CA PRO A 227 9.59 10.84 2.18
C PRO A 227 10.07 12.08 1.42
N PRO A 228 9.32 12.58 0.42
CA PRO A 228 9.71 13.76 -0.35
C PRO A 228 10.05 14.98 0.52
N GLN A 229 9.34 15.15 1.63
CA GLN A 229 9.51 16.23 2.60
C GLN A 229 10.90 16.24 3.25
N LEU A 230 11.53 15.07 3.42
CA LEU A 230 12.86 14.92 4.02
C LEU A 230 13.96 14.75 2.96
N SER A 231 13.59 14.74 1.68
CA SER A 231 14.52 14.65 0.54
C SER A 231 14.85 16.03 -0.02
N TYR A 232 15.67 16.09 -1.06
CA TYR A 232 15.96 17.33 -1.80
C TYR A 232 14.69 18.12 -2.20
N ALA A 233 13.55 17.44 -2.39
CA ALA A 233 12.28 18.09 -2.75
C ALA A 233 11.70 18.97 -1.63
N GLY A 234 11.99 18.64 -0.37
CA GLY A 234 11.61 19.44 0.81
C GLY A 234 12.53 20.63 1.06
N ASN A 235 13.75 20.63 0.52
CA ASN A 235 14.73 21.69 0.75
C ASN A 235 14.24 23.03 0.16
N PRO A 236 14.12 24.11 0.97
CA PRO A 236 13.69 25.43 0.52
C PRO A 236 14.55 26.01 -0.62
N GLU A 237 15.87 25.78 -0.59
CA GLU A 237 16.80 26.23 -1.64
C GLU A 237 16.53 25.54 -2.97
N TYR A 238 16.31 24.23 -2.93
CA TYR A 238 15.95 23.46 -4.12
C TYR A 238 14.60 23.91 -4.69
N GLN A 239 13.59 24.14 -3.83
CA GLN A 239 12.28 24.64 -4.25
C GLN A 239 12.36 26.04 -4.88
N LYS A 240 13.23 26.92 -4.35
CA LYS A 240 13.49 28.23 -4.94
C LYS A 240 14.16 28.11 -6.31
N ALA A 241 15.25 27.35 -6.40
CA ALA A 241 15.96 27.11 -7.65
C ALA A 241 15.07 26.45 -8.72
N TRP A 242 14.21 25.50 -8.31
CA TRP A 242 13.25 24.85 -9.20
C TRP A 242 12.22 25.85 -9.75
N ARG A 243 11.65 26.71 -8.89
CA ARG A 243 10.72 27.76 -9.32
C ARG A 243 11.38 28.73 -10.30
N GLU A 244 12.62 29.14 -10.03
CA GLU A 244 13.40 30.01 -10.93
C GLU A 244 13.69 29.35 -12.28
N TYR A 245 14.04 28.06 -12.29
CA TYR A 245 14.24 27.29 -13.52
C TYR A 245 12.95 27.18 -14.34
N VAL A 246 11.84 26.77 -13.73
CA VAL A 246 10.56 26.61 -14.44
C VAL A 246 10.07 27.95 -15.00
N LYS A 247 10.19 29.04 -14.23
CA LYS A 247 9.83 30.39 -14.69
C LYS A 247 10.70 30.82 -15.88
N PHE A 248 12.01 30.58 -15.82
CA PHE A 248 12.93 30.94 -16.89
C PHE A 248 12.72 30.10 -18.15
N ARG A 249 12.44 28.80 -18.00
CA ARG A 249 12.07 27.90 -19.10
C ARG A 249 10.80 28.36 -19.80
N HIS A 250 9.79 28.76 -19.03
CA HIS A 250 8.53 29.29 -19.58
C HIS A 250 8.75 30.62 -20.31
N LEU A 251 9.58 31.51 -19.78
CA LEU A 251 9.92 32.77 -20.43
C LEU A 251 10.63 32.52 -21.76
N LEU A 252 11.60 31.60 -21.79
CA LEU A 252 12.32 31.21 -23.02
C LEU A 252 11.40 30.62 -24.09
N ALA A 253 10.43 29.78 -23.69
CA ALA A 253 9.47 29.20 -24.62
C ALA A 253 8.56 30.25 -25.29
N ASN A 254 8.35 31.39 -24.62
CA ASN A 254 7.52 32.49 -25.13
C ASN A 254 8.34 33.62 -25.77
N MET A 255 9.68 33.55 -25.75
CA MET A 255 10.51 34.55 -26.40
C MET A 255 10.57 34.30 -27.92
N PRO A 256 10.39 35.33 -28.76
CA PRO A 256 10.36 35.17 -30.22
C PRO A 256 11.69 34.69 -30.80
N LYS A 257 12.82 35.11 -30.21
CA LYS A 257 14.17 34.62 -30.55
C LYS A 257 15.02 34.51 -29.28
N PRO A 258 15.15 33.31 -28.67
CA PRO A 258 15.99 33.12 -27.49
C PRO A 258 17.48 33.23 -27.86
N SER A 259 18.23 34.03 -27.10
CA SER A 259 19.67 34.19 -27.31
C SER A 259 20.44 32.92 -26.89
N PHE A 260 21.66 32.76 -27.42
CA PHE A 260 22.53 31.65 -27.02
C PHE A 260 22.91 31.74 -25.52
N GLU A 261 23.12 32.95 -25.01
CA GLU A 261 23.39 33.17 -23.60
C GLU A 261 22.24 32.72 -22.70
N ASP A 262 20.99 32.95 -23.11
CA ASP A 262 19.84 32.53 -22.32
C ASP A 262 19.69 31.01 -22.29
N LYS A 263 19.99 30.32 -23.40
CA LYS A 263 20.04 28.84 -23.42
C LYS A 263 21.12 28.33 -22.46
N ARG A 264 22.31 28.93 -22.49
CA ARG A 264 23.41 28.58 -21.57
C ARG A 264 23.06 28.85 -20.10
N LYS A 265 22.33 29.94 -19.80
CA LYS A 265 21.79 30.23 -18.46
C LYS A 265 20.77 29.20 -18.01
N LEU A 266 19.92 28.70 -18.90
CA LEU A 266 18.94 27.65 -18.60
C LEU A 266 19.67 26.34 -18.28
N GLU A 267 20.64 25.95 -19.09
CA GLU A 267 21.48 24.77 -18.87
C GLU A 267 22.22 24.86 -17.53
N ALA A 268 22.83 26.01 -17.21
CA ALA A 268 23.50 26.21 -15.92
C ALA A 268 22.55 26.02 -14.72
N LYS A 269 21.30 26.52 -14.83
CA LYS A 269 20.27 26.30 -13.80
C LYS A 269 19.86 24.83 -13.70
N GLU A 270 19.79 24.12 -14.83
CA GLU A 270 19.49 22.68 -14.86
C GLU A 270 20.60 21.85 -14.22
N ILE A 271 21.86 22.13 -14.56
CA ILE A 271 23.05 21.49 -13.95
C ILE A 271 23.06 21.72 -12.44
N ARG A 272 22.77 22.95 -11.97
CA ARG A 272 22.65 23.25 -10.54
C ARG A 272 21.58 22.38 -9.87
N LEU A 273 20.41 22.23 -10.49
CA LEU A 273 19.33 21.38 -9.97
C LEU A 273 19.73 19.90 -9.95
N GLN A 274 20.41 19.41 -10.99
CA GLN A 274 20.93 18.05 -11.04
C GLN A 274 21.97 17.82 -9.93
N GLY A 275 22.90 18.75 -9.74
CA GLY A 275 23.89 18.71 -8.65
C GLY A 275 23.26 18.66 -7.25
N MET A 276 22.15 19.38 -7.04
CA MET A 276 21.40 19.28 -5.78
C MET A 276 20.69 17.92 -5.59
N ARG A 277 20.30 17.25 -6.68
CA ARG A 277 19.66 15.91 -6.62
C ARG A 277 20.65 14.79 -6.37
N THR A 278 21.90 14.94 -6.83
CA THR A 278 22.95 13.93 -6.67
C THR A 278 23.65 13.96 -5.31
N LYS A 279 23.48 15.01 -4.50
CA LYS A 279 23.97 15.04 -3.12
C LYS A 279 23.39 13.89 -2.30
N ASN A 280 24.25 12.99 -1.80
CA ASN A 280 23.86 11.76 -1.11
C ASN A 280 22.99 12.02 0.13
N GLU A 281 23.27 13.08 0.89
CA GLU A 281 22.53 13.43 2.11
C GLU A 281 21.02 13.61 1.88
N LEU A 282 20.64 14.15 0.72
CA LEU A 282 19.26 14.50 0.37
C LEU A 282 18.66 13.54 -0.68
N LYS A 283 19.36 12.45 -0.99
CA LYS A 283 18.92 11.46 -1.96
C LYS A 283 17.63 10.78 -1.47
N ARG A 284 16.72 10.56 -2.41
CA ARG A 284 15.42 9.95 -2.10
C ARG A 284 15.53 8.45 -1.84
N ASN A 285 16.40 7.74 -2.54
CA ASN A 285 16.66 6.33 -2.27
C ASN A 285 17.74 6.24 -1.19
N VAL A 286 17.42 5.54 -0.10
CA VAL A 286 18.30 5.40 1.06
C VAL A 286 18.51 3.92 1.31
N THR A 287 19.76 3.54 1.56
CA THR A 287 20.10 2.22 2.08
C THR A 287 20.23 2.37 3.59
N VAL A 288 19.48 1.56 4.33
CA VAL A 288 19.53 1.50 5.79
C VAL A 288 20.11 0.15 6.16
N THR A 289 21.15 0.13 7.00
CA THR A 289 21.70 -1.08 7.58
C THR A 289 21.37 -1.12 9.08
N VAL A 290 20.89 -2.27 9.55
CA VAL A 290 20.53 -2.48 10.96
C VAL A 290 20.96 -3.89 11.35
N SER A 291 21.55 -4.06 12.54
CA SER A 291 21.82 -5.38 13.11
C SER A 291 20.56 -6.26 13.11
N SER A 292 20.69 -7.53 12.71
CA SER A 292 19.62 -8.54 12.76
C SER A 292 19.28 -9.02 14.17
N GLU A 293 20.02 -8.59 15.19
CA GLU A 293 19.80 -8.97 16.57
C GLU A 293 18.36 -8.65 17.03
N HIS A 294 17.73 -9.63 17.68
CA HIS A 294 16.35 -9.58 18.19
C HIS A 294 15.24 -9.36 17.15
N PHE A 295 15.54 -9.40 15.85
CA PHE A 295 14.50 -9.46 14.83
C PHE A 295 13.90 -10.87 14.75
N TYR A 296 12.59 -10.93 14.54
CA TYR A 296 11.83 -12.15 14.31
C TYR A 296 11.34 -12.18 12.86
N LYS A 297 11.39 -13.37 12.28
CA LYS A 297 10.73 -13.66 11.00
C LYS A 297 9.22 -13.66 11.20
N THR A 298 8.49 -13.18 10.19
CA THR A 298 7.01 -13.20 10.22
C THR A 298 6.43 -14.25 9.25
N GLY A 299 7.21 -14.69 8.26
CA GLY A 299 6.71 -15.49 7.14
C GLY A 299 5.89 -14.68 6.12
N ILE A 300 5.61 -13.39 6.38
CA ILE A 300 4.84 -12.53 5.49
C ILE A 300 5.78 -11.81 4.53
N MET A 301 5.50 -11.92 3.23
CA MET A 301 6.23 -11.20 2.18
C MET A 301 5.56 -9.84 1.85
N CYS A 302 6.19 -9.08 0.96
CA CYS A 302 5.75 -7.73 0.59
C CYS A 302 4.40 -7.68 -0.15
N ASP A 303 3.97 -8.78 -0.75
CA ASP A 303 2.71 -8.89 -1.50
C ASP A 303 1.49 -8.70 -0.60
N VAL A 304 1.48 -9.36 0.56
CA VAL A 304 0.43 -9.22 1.57
C VAL A 304 0.33 -7.76 2.01
N VAL A 305 1.47 -7.11 2.25
CA VAL A 305 1.53 -5.68 2.63
C VAL A 305 0.99 -4.80 1.52
N GLN A 306 1.31 -5.05 0.24
CA GLN A 306 0.76 -4.25 -0.86
C GLN A 306 -0.76 -4.28 -0.90
N HIS A 307 -1.34 -5.48 -0.76
CA HIS A 307 -2.79 -5.67 -0.77
C HIS A 307 -3.43 -5.09 0.49
N ALA A 308 -2.81 -5.27 1.66
CA ALA A 308 -3.30 -4.75 2.93
C ALA A 308 -3.42 -3.22 2.91
N MET A 309 -2.47 -2.53 2.29
CA MET A 309 -2.50 -1.07 2.19
C MET A 309 -3.58 -0.49 1.26
N LEU A 310 -4.32 -1.34 0.54
CA LEU A 310 -5.50 -0.92 -0.23
C LEU A 310 -6.82 -1.13 0.53
N ILE A 311 -6.85 -2.00 1.54
CA ILE A 311 -8.05 -2.27 2.34
C ILE A 311 -8.62 -0.99 2.97
N PRO A 312 -7.82 -0.11 3.62
CA PRO A 312 -8.34 1.13 4.18
C PRO A 312 -9.05 2.03 3.15
N VAL A 313 -8.55 2.06 1.90
CA VAL A 313 -9.16 2.84 0.80
C VAL A 313 -10.53 2.27 0.44
N LEU A 314 -10.60 0.93 0.26
CA LEU A 314 -11.85 0.25 -0.03
C LEU A 314 -12.87 0.43 1.08
N VAL A 315 -12.46 0.26 2.34
CA VAL A 315 -13.34 0.42 3.51
C VAL A 315 -13.89 1.85 3.56
N SER A 316 -13.04 2.86 3.38
CA SER A 316 -13.47 4.25 3.38
C SER A 316 -14.48 4.54 2.25
N HIS A 317 -14.24 3.98 1.06
CA HIS A 317 -15.18 4.06 -0.07
C HIS A 317 -16.53 3.44 0.26
N LEU A 318 -16.55 2.22 0.81
CA LEU A 318 -17.79 1.52 1.17
C LEU A 318 -18.56 2.25 2.29
N ARG A 319 -17.87 2.71 3.34
CA ARG A 319 -18.48 3.48 4.44
C ARG A 319 -19.02 4.83 3.97
N PHE A 320 -18.31 5.49 3.06
CA PHE A 320 -18.79 6.72 2.43
C PHE A 320 -20.09 6.48 1.65
N HIS A 321 -20.15 5.44 0.81
CA HIS A 321 -21.38 5.12 0.08
C HIS A 321 -22.54 4.74 0.98
N ARG A 322 -22.30 4.07 2.11
CA ARG A 322 -23.33 3.84 3.14
C ARG A 322 -23.84 5.14 3.75
N SER A 323 -22.95 6.11 3.96
CA SER A 323 -23.36 7.44 4.44
C SER A 323 -24.24 8.18 3.43
N LEU A 324 -24.08 7.90 2.13
CA LEU A 324 -24.96 8.46 1.10
C LEU A 324 -26.37 7.89 1.17
N ASP A 325 -26.57 6.66 1.64
CA ASP A 325 -27.90 6.10 1.84
C ASP A 325 -28.72 6.98 2.80
N VAL A 326 -28.11 7.40 3.91
CA VAL A 326 -28.73 8.31 4.88
C VAL A 326 -29.04 9.68 4.27
N LEU A 327 -28.18 10.16 3.38
CA LEU A 327 -28.41 11.42 2.66
C LEU A 327 -29.62 11.30 1.71
N GLU A 328 -29.68 10.22 0.94
CA GLU A 328 -30.79 9.92 0.02
C GLU A 328 -32.11 9.75 0.77
N GLU A 329 -32.10 9.08 1.92
CA GLU A 329 -33.28 8.95 2.80
C GLU A 329 -33.77 10.31 3.30
N LYS A 330 -32.87 11.20 3.69
CA LYS A 330 -33.22 12.56 4.15
C LYS A 330 -33.77 13.44 3.03
N ILE A 331 -33.18 13.37 1.83
CA ILE A 331 -33.65 14.11 0.66
C ILE A 331 -34.92 13.49 0.07
N LYS A 332 -35.21 12.23 0.40
CA LYS A 332 -36.30 11.41 -0.15
C LYS A 332 -36.19 11.23 -1.67
N TYR A 333 -34.97 11.12 -2.17
CA TYR A 333 -34.67 10.88 -3.57
C TYR A 333 -33.49 9.92 -3.70
N LYS A 334 -33.68 8.82 -4.43
CA LYS A 334 -32.62 7.85 -4.74
C LYS A 334 -31.99 8.20 -6.07
N PHE A 335 -30.67 8.39 -6.09
CA PHE A 335 -29.94 8.67 -7.31
C PHE A 335 -29.69 7.37 -8.08
N ASN A 336 -30.06 7.35 -9.37
CA ASN A 336 -29.75 6.22 -10.25
C ASN A 336 -28.23 6.07 -10.47
N ASN A 337 -27.52 7.20 -10.58
CA ASN A 337 -26.07 7.22 -10.78
C ASN A 337 -25.35 7.70 -9.51
N ARG A 338 -24.90 6.75 -8.69
CA ARG A 338 -24.15 7.04 -7.45
C ARG A 338 -22.79 7.66 -7.67
N PHE A 339 -22.15 7.40 -8.82
CA PHE A 339 -20.89 8.05 -9.16
C PHE A 339 -21.06 9.57 -9.32
N LEU A 340 -22.16 10.00 -9.95
CA LEU A 340 -22.49 11.42 -10.09
C LEU A 340 -22.76 12.08 -8.73
N LEU A 341 -23.47 11.39 -7.83
CA LEU A 341 -23.70 11.88 -6.46
C LEU A 341 -22.39 12.04 -5.70
N GLN A 342 -21.50 11.05 -5.77
CA GLN A 342 -20.16 11.14 -5.19
C GLN A 342 -19.41 12.36 -5.75
N LEU A 343 -19.39 12.52 -7.08
CA LEU A 343 -18.73 13.64 -7.74
C LEU A 343 -19.29 15.00 -7.28
N ALA A 344 -20.61 15.13 -7.18
CA ALA A 344 -21.28 16.35 -6.73
C ALA A 344 -20.88 16.76 -5.29
N LEU A 345 -20.51 15.80 -4.44
CA LEU A 345 -20.05 16.03 -3.07
C LEU A 345 -18.52 16.21 -2.97
N THR A 346 -17.77 16.05 -4.07
CA THR A 346 -16.32 16.27 -4.05
C THR A 346 -15.98 17.75 -4.08
N HIS A 347 -15.16 18.18 -3.11
CA HIS A 347 -14.62 19.54 -3.10
C HIS A 347 -13.33 19.62 -3.95
N PRO A 348 -13.06 20.71 -4.70
CA PRO A 348 -11.86 20.83 -5.55
C PRO A 348 -10.51 20.76 -4.81
N SER A 349 -10.50 20.94 -3.49
CA SER A 349 -9.31 20.74 -2.65
C SER A 349 -9.08 19.29 -2.24
N TYR A 350 -10.04 18.39 -2.51
CA TYR A 350 -9.91 16.97 -2.22
C TYR A 350 -8.69 16.40 -2.92
N ARG A 351 -7.93 15.60 -2.19
CA ARG A 351 -6.86 14.76 -2.71
C ARG A 351 -7.17 13.35 -2.28
N GLU A 352 -6.85 12.40 -3.14
CA GLU A 352 -7.02 10.98 -2.83
C GLU A 352 -6.23 10.65 -1.56
N ASN A 353 -6.96 10.14 -0.57
CA ASN A 353 -6.42 9.75 0.73
C ASN A 353 -6.33 8.22 0.80
N PHE A 354 -5.39 7.70 1.58
CA PHE A 354 -5.18 6.26 1.79
C PHE A 354 -6.30 5.60 2.64
N GLY A 355 -7.44 6.24 2.86
CA GLY A 355 -8.50 5.78 3.78
C GLY A 355 -8.14 5.88 5.27
N THR A 356 -6.86 5.91 5.61
CA THR A 356 -6.29 6.24 6.92
C THR A 356 -5.34 7.44 6.80
N ASN A 357 -4.69 7.82 7.90
CA ASN A 357 -3.67 8.84 7.92
C ASN A 357 -2.57 8.55 6.87
N PRO A 358 -2.38 9.45 5.88
CA PRO A 358 -1.44 9.24 4.79
C PRO A 358 0.01 9.01 5.24
N ASP A 359 0.41 9.53 6.41
CA ASP A 359 1.78 9.39 6.88
C ASP A 359 2.06 8.00 7.45
N HIS A 360 1.12 7.42 8.20
CA HIS A 360 1.17 6.01 8.59
C HIS A 360 1.27 5.13 7.35
N ALA A 361 0.36 5.33 6.38
CA ALA A 361 0.36 4.54 5.15
C ALA A 361 1.68 4.65 4.35
N ARG A 362 2.26 5.84 4.24
CA ARG A 362 3.56 6.03 3.57
C ARG A 362 4.71 5.37 4.31
N ASN A 363 4.72 5.42 5.65
CA ASN A 363 5.76 4.80 6.46
C ASN A 363 5.71 3.28 6.32
N SER A 364 4.54 2.65 6.47
CA SER A 364 4.37 1.20 6.31
C SER A 364 4.76 0.74 4.91
N LEU A 365 4.42 1.53 3.88
CA LEU A 365 4.81 1.22 2.50
C LEU A 365 6.29 1.42 2.20
N THR A 366 6.94 2.35 2.90
CA THR A 366 8.38 2.57 2.75
C THR A 366 9.14 1.42 3.41
N ASN A 367 8.75 1.04 4.63
CA ASN A 367 9.45 0.03 5.43
C ASN A 367 9.16 -1.39 4.96
N CYS A 368 7.90 -1.69 4.62
CA CYS A 368 7.41 -3.04 4.35
C CYS A 368 6.85 -3.23 2.93
N GLY A 369 6.89 -2.20 2.08
CA GLY A 369 6.34 -2.30 0.72
C GLY A 369 7.26 -3.03 -0.26
N ILE A 370 6.99 -2.96 -1.56
CA ILE A 370 7.91 -3.50 -2.59
C ILE A 370 9.09 -2.56 -2.84
N ARG A 371 10.26 -3.12 -3.14
CA ARG A 371 11.53 -2.37 -3.31
C ARG A 371 11.50 -1.38 -4.47
N GLN A 372 11.10 -1.84 -5.65
CA GLN A 372 11.09 -1.05 -6.88
C GLN A 372 9.74 -1.17 -7.57
N PRO A 373 8.75 -0.36 -7.16
CA PRO A 373 7.49 -0.29 -7.87
C PRO A 373 7.67 0.28 -9.27
N VAL A 374 6.91 -0.26 -10.23
CA VAL A 374 6.72 0.30 -11.55
C VAL A 374 5.90 1.58 -11.42
N TYR A 375 6.44 2.68 -11.94
CA TYR A 375 5.75 3.96 -11.99
C TYR A 375 5.14 4.20 -13.37
N GLY A 376 3.85 4.57 -13.40
CA GLY A 376 3.17 5.03 -14.60
C GLY A 376 3.50 6.49 -14.94
N ASP A 377 2.80 7.02 -15.95
CA ASP A 377 2.96 8.40 -16.40
C ASP A 377 2.36 9.39 -15.37
N ARG A 378 3.13 10.43 -15.04
CA ARG A 378 2.70 11.51 -14.16
C ARG A 378 1.54 12.33 -14.75
N ARG A 379 1.27 12.21 -16.05
CA ARG A 379 0.19 12.94 -16.72
C ARG A 379 -1.20 12.65 -16.18
N ILE A 380 -1.41 11.48 -15.58
CA ILE A 380 -2.69 11.10 -14.98
C ILE A 380 -3.15 12.10 -13.91
N HIS A 381 -2.20 12.68 -13.18
CA HIS A 381 -2.50 13.71 -12.18
C HIS A 381 -2.95 15.04 -12.81
N TYR A 382 -2.54 15.35 -14.05
CA TYR A 382 -2.91 16.60 -14.69
C TYR A 382 -4.40 16.70 -14.99
N MET A 383 -5.07 15.57 -15.25
CA MET A 383 -6.52 15.54 -15.49
C MET A 383 -7.29 15.99 -14.24
N ASN A 384 -6.83 15.60 -13.06
CA ASN A 384 -7.50 15.84 -11.78
C ASN A 384 -7.00 17.11 -11.07
N THR A 385 -5.91 17.74 -11.54
CA THR A 385 -5.40 18.98 -10.95
C THR A 385 -6.02 20.24 -11.57
N ARG A 386 -6.09 21.30 -10.76
CA ARG A 386 -6.55 22.62 -11.20
C ARG A 386 -5.71 23.12 -12.38
N LYS A 387 -6.38 23.28 -13.53
CA LYS A 387 -5.81 23.82 -14.76
C LYS A 387 -5.45 25.30 -14.54
N ARG A 388 -4.21 25.70 -14.88
CA ARG A 388 -3.70 27.07 -14.72
C ARG A 388 -2.79 27.44 -15.90
N GLY A 389 -2.66 28.75 -16.15
CA GLY A 389 -1.74 29.31 -17.15
C GLY A 389 -2.35 29.50 -18.54
N ILE A 390 -1.79 30.45 -19.29
CA ILE A 390 -2.31 30.88 -20.59
C ILE A 390 -2.24 29.76 -21.63
N ASN A 391 -1.17 28.96 -21.65
CA ASN A 391 -1.02 27.87 -22.61
C ASN A 391 -2.09 26.79 -22.42
N THR A 392 -2.41 26.47 -21.16
CA THR A 392 -3.48 25.53 -20.82
C THR A 392 -4.84 26.10 -21.21
N LEU A 393 -5.07 27.40 -20.98
CA LEU A 393 -6.29 28.09 -21.38
C LEU A 393 -6.46 28.06 -22.90
N ILE A 394 -5.45 28.47 -23.67
CA ILE A 394 -5.47 28.46 -25.14
C ILE A 394 -5.74 27.04 -25.64
N ASN A 395 -5.04 26.03 -25.09
CA ASN A 395 -5.24 24.64 -25.49
C ASN A 395 -6.70 24.20 -25.27
N ILE A 396 -7.29 24.46 -24.09
CA ILE A 396 -8.69 24.12 -23.81
C ILE A 396 -9.64 24.88 -24.74
N MET A 397 -9.44 26.20 -24.92
CA MET A 397 -10.28 27.05 -25.76
C MET A 397 -10.16 26.71 -27.25
N SER A 398 -9.03 26.12 -27.67
CA SER A 398 -8.83 25.64 -29.05
C SER A 398 -9.49 24.28 -29.32
N ARG A 399 -9.99 23.57 -28.30
CA ARG A 399 -10.72 22.32 -28.49
C ARG A 399 -12.09 22.64 -29.06
N PHE A 400 -12.38 22.08 -30.23
CA PHE A 400 -13.71 22.16 -30.83
C PHE A 400 -14.73 21.38 -30.00
N GLY A 401 -15.99 21.79 -30.11
CA GLY A 401 -17.11 21.03 -29.53
C GLY A 401 -17.14 19.61 -30.09
N LYS A 402 -17.36 18.64 -29.21
CA LYS A 402 -17.62 17.25 -29.60
C LYS A 402 -19.13 17.05 -29.79
N PRO A 403 -19.54 16.11 -30.65
CA PRO A 403 -20.95 15.79 -30.83
C PRO A 403 -21.62 15.27 -29.54
N GLU A 404 -20.84 14.61 -28.66
CA GLU A 404 -21.31 14.14 -27.36
C GLU A 404 -20.51 14.75 -26.20
N GLU A 405 -21.20 15.10 -25.12
CA GLU A 405 -20.63 15.81 -23.97
C GLU A 405 -19.62 14.95 -23.17
N THR A 406 -19.76 13.62 -23.21
CA THR A 406 -18.97 12.69 -22.39
C THR A 406 -17.63 12.27 -22.99
N GLU A 407 -17.35 12.62 -24.25
CA GLU A 407 -16.12 12.23 -24.95
C GLU A 407 -14.88 13.10 -24.60
N SER A 408 -15.02 14.07 -23.68
CA SER A 408 -14.10 15.21 -23.47
C SER A 408 -12.73 14.92 -22.86
#